data_AF-A0A0J7K0X3-F1
#
_entry.id   AF-A0A0J7K0X3-F1
#
_cell.length_a   1.000
_cell.length_b   1.000
_cell.length_c   1.000
_cell.angle_alpha   90.00
_cell.angle_beta   90.00
_cell.angle_gamma   90.00
#
_symmetry.space_group_name_H-M   'P 1'
#
loop_
_entity.id
_entity.type
_entity.pdbx_description
1 polymer ?
#
loop_
_entity_poly.entity_id
_entity_poly.type
_entity_poly.pdbx_seq_one_letter_code
_entity_poly.pdbx_strand_id
1 'polypeptide(L)'
;MKDYRVEEVTITANSIVVRLPEPVLNEGCEKYNLATTIYTISLNYLTCLDNDLNKSIKFNVQTYKQHYEFQNLTPFTEYTIKLALSNFYFDKLSIRLQFGKGVILKTAGKLNAPEDITVRVLTPTLAAVYWMPPKELNCVAVNYEVHWILILNILFPNSTRKISYQRDKQLINQPERAIGGKYFLPIQPLRPEQEYLVYVRVYPINFSNFSTDSSNKSIHMYSEPNNLILSGISTNSINISWIPTLNLNIHYTLEYKNVEMRKWQIADNFEMNNNQIIYYIKNLLPRTLYQFRLILRYPDYKEDFIWPSDERFTFKTLGKQLKTL
;
A
#
# COMPACT_ATOMS: atom_id res chain seq x y z
N MET A 1 41.41 26.33 18.66
CA MET A 1 40.42 27.14 17.92
C MET A 1 39.04 26.74 18.44
N LYS A 2 38.24 27.68 18.95
CA LYS A 2 36.88 27.35 19.45
C LYS A 2 36.03 26.85 18.27
N ASP A 3 35.30 25.76 18.49
CA ASP A 3 34.42 25.14 17.48
C ASP A 3 33.14 25.98 17.37
N TYR A 4 33.14 26.96 16.46
CA TYR A 4 31.97 27.79 16.19
C TYR A 4 30.91 26.96 15.47
N ARG A 5 29.77 26.78 16.14
CA ARG A 5 28.65 25.98 15.62
C ARG A 5 27.52 26.86 15.13
N VAL A 6 26.93 26.42 14.04
CA VAL A 6 25.70 27.00 13.50
C VAL A 6 24.53 26.43 14.29
N GLU A 7 23.66 27.28 14.78
CA GLU A 7 22.44 26.89 15.47
C GLU A 7 21.26 26.93 14.48
N GLU A 8 20.45 25.88 14.52
CA GLU A 8 19.20 25.82 13.77
C GLU A 8 18.14 26.71 14.45
N VAL A 9 17.42 27.50 13.65
CA VAL A 9 16.31 28.31 14.15
C VAL A 9 14.98 27.74 13.65
N THR A 10 14.85 27.59 12.34
CA THR A 10 13.65 27.02 11.71
C THR A 10 14.02 26.25 10.43
N ILE A 11 13.31 25.16 10.21
CA ILE A 11 13.39 24.35 9.00
C ILE A 11 11.99 24.24 8.40
N THR A 12 11.88 24.53 7.11
CA THR A 12 10.68 24.28 6.31
C THR A 12 10.97 23.26 5.23
N ALA A 13 10.03 23.06 4.30
CA ALA A 13 10.27 22.17 3.16
C ALA A 13 11.33 22.71 2.20
N ASN A 14 11.38 24.04 2.05
CA ASN A 14 12.16 24.69 1.00
C ASN A 14 13.12 25.75 1.56
N SER A 15 13.21 25.90 2.89
CA SER A 15 14.12 26.85 3.51
C SER A 15 14.68 26.35 4.83
N ILE A 16 15.89 26.83 5.14
CA ILE A 16 16.56 26.62 6.42
C ILE A 16 17.03 27.99 6.92
N VAL A 17 16.58 28.39 8.10
CA VAL A 17 17.06 29.59 8.78
C VAL A 17 18.06 29.18 9.85
N VAL A 18 19.26 29.74 9.75
CA VAL A 18 20.35 29.49 10.69
C VAL A 18 20.72 30.73 11.48
N ARG A 19 21.09 30.52 12.73
CA ARG A 19 21.73 31.50 13.60
C ARG A 19 23.22 31.18 13.68
N LEU A 20 24.03 32.20 13.42
CA LEU A 20 25.49 32.16 13.47
C LEU A 20 25.96 32.62 14.85
N PRO A 21 27.03 32.01 15.38
CA PRO A 21 27.50 32.29 16.73
C PRO A 21 28.15 33.67 16.83
N GLU A 22 28.09 34.25 18.02
CA GLU A 22 28.86 35.45 18.33
C GLU A 22 30.37 35.16 18.32
N PRO A 23 31.19 35.99 17.64
CA PRO A 23 32.63 35.82 17.63
C PRO A 23 33.16 36.11 19.03
N VAL A 24 33.86 35.15 19.61
CA VAL A 24 34.50 35.33 20.91
C VAL A 24 35.78 36.13 20.70
N LEU A 25 35.89 37.25 21.42
CA LEU A 25 37.08 38.08 21.39
C LEU A 25 38.24 37.37 22.09
N ASN A 26 39.46 37.57 21.59
CA ASN A 26 40.64 37.13 22.32
C ASN A 26 40.80 37.97 23.59
N GLU A 27 41.33 37.36 24.66
CA GLU A 27 41.56 38.05 25.93
C GLU A 27 42.39 39.33 25.73
N GLY A 28 41.93 40.44 26.30
CA GLY A 28 42.56 41.76 26.17
C GLY A 28 42.09 42.58 24.96
N CYS A 29 41.37 41.99 24.01
CA CYS A 29 40.83 42.72 22.85
C CYS A 29 39.47 43.40 23.12
N GLU A 30 38.88 43.22 24.30
CA GLU A 30 37.56 43.75 24.68
C GLU A 30 37.47 45.28 24.66
N LYS A 31 38.61 45.97 24.81
CA LYS A 31 38.68 47.44 24.87
C LYS A 31 38.80 48.11 23.49
N TYR A 32 38.88 47.35 22.42
CA TYR A 32 39.17 47.86 21.08
C TYR A 32 38.01 47.61 20.11
N ASN A 33 37.76 48.57 19.21
CA ASN A 33 36.86 48.37 18.08
C ASN A 33 37.52 47.44 17.07
N LEU A 34 37.13 46.16 17.09
CA LEU A 34 37.66 45.14 16.20
C LEU A 34 37.03 45.22 14.81
N ALA A 35 37.76 44.72 13.82
CA ALA A 35 37.25 44.61 12.46
C ALA A 35 36.00 43.74 12.42
N THR A 36 35.03 44.14 11.61
CA THR A 36 33.78 43.40 11.42
C THR A 36 34.05 41.96 11.01
N THR A 37 33.35 41.04 11.66
CA THR A 37 33.43 39.61 11.35
C THR A 37 32.63 39.30 10.09
N ILE A 38 33.25 38.56 9.18
CA ILE A 38 32.66 38.05 7.96
C ILE A 38 32.40 36.56 8.17
N TYR A 39 31.15 36.16 8.04
CA TYR A 39 30.76 34.76 8.08
C TYR A 39 30.76 34.21 6.66
N THR A 40 31.53 33.15 6.41
CA THR A 40 31.47 32.38 5.17
C THR A 40 30.80 31.04 5.46
N ILE A 41 29.60 30.85 4.95
CA ILE A 41 28.79 29.65 5.14
C ILE A 41 28.88 28.81 3.87
N SER A 42 29.22 27.53 4.02
CA SER A 42 29.28 26.57 2.92
C SER A 42 28.14 25.56 3.09
N LEU A 43 27.25 25.49 2.10
CA LEU A 43 26.20 24.49 2.02
C LEU A 43 26.62 23.40 1.04
N ASN A 44 26.49 22.14 1.45
CA ASN A 44 26.72 20.98 0.59
C ASN A 44 25.55 20.00 0.70
N TYR A 45 25.08 19.49 -0.43
CA TYR A 45 24.05 18.45 -0.47
C TYR A 45 24.25 17.52 -1.67
N LEU A 46 23.65 16.34 -1.59
CA LEU A 46 23.67 15.36 -2.67
C LEU A 46 22.37 15.48 -3.48
N THR A 47 22.49 15.54 -4.80
CA THR A 47 21.37 15.40 -5.73
C THR A 47 21.51 14.11 -6.51
N CYS A 48 20.40 13.41 -6.75
CA CYS A 48 20.40 12.28 -7.68
C CYS A 48 20.13 12.78 -9.09
N LEU A 49 20.92 12.28 -10.02
CA LEU A 49 20.60 12.30 -11.44
C LEU A 49 19.79 11.04 -11.76
N ASP A 50 19.08 11.03 -12.88
CA ASP A 50 18.22 9.93 -13.37
C ASP A 50 18.92 8.55 -13.52
N ASN A 51 20.23 8.44 -13.21
CA ASN A 51 21.06 7.25 -13.35
C ASN A 51 21.78 6.84 -12.04
N ASP A 52 21.17 7.03 -10.86
CA ASP A 52 21.72 6.62 -9.55
C ASP A 52 23.10 7.23 -9.17
N LEU A 53 23.56 8.24 -9.92
CA LEU A 53 24.78 8.97 -9.62
C LEU A 53 24.46 10.16 -8.70
N ASN A 54 24.93 10.07 -7.45
CA ASN A 54 24.87 11.17 -6.50
C ASN A 54 25.90 12.23 -6.86
N LYS A 55 25.44 13.42 -7.26
CA LYS A 55 26.30 14.60 -7.46
C LYS A 55 26.29 15.46 -6.19
N SER A 56 27.47 15.75 -5.65
CA SER A 56 27.60 16.73 -4.56
C SER A 56 27.55 18.15 -5.14
N ILE A 57 26.55 18.93 -4.72
CA ILE A 57 26.45 20.35 -5.02
C ILE A 57 26.90 21.13 -3.81
N LYS A 58 27.87 22.03 -4.01
CA LYS A 58 28.40 22.90 -2.99
C LYS A 58 28.27 24.36 -3.42
N PHE A 59 27.77 25.19 -2.53
CA PHE A 59 27.79 26.64 -2.70
C PHE A 59 28.21 27.35 -1.42
N ASN A 60 28.81 28.52 -1.57
CA ASN A 60 29.27 29.34 -0.45
C ASN A 60 28.57 30.68 -0.48
N VAL A 61 28.23 31.19 0.70
CA VAL A 61 27.66 32.52 0.86
C VAL A 61 28.40 33.28 1.95
N GLN A 62 28.51 34.59 1.79
CA GLN A 62 29.11 35.49 2.76
C GLN A 62 28.05 36.44 3.32
N THR A 63 28.12 36.67 4.64
CA THR A 63 27.22 37.59 5.33
C THR A 63 27.92 38.23 6.52
N TYR A 64 27.43 39.40 6.91
CA TYR A 64 27.82 40.10 8.14
C TYR A 64 26.75 39.94 9.23
N LYS A 65 25.58 39.42 8.87
CA LYS A 65 24.44 39.22 9.78
C LYS A 65 24.55 37.86 10.47
N GLN A 66 24.14 37.80 11.73
CA GLN A 66 24.06 36.56 12.49
C GLN A 66 22.90 35.64 12.08
N HIS A 67 21.97 36.11 11.25
CA HIS A 67 20.87 35.30 10.75
C HIS A 67 20.97 35.21 9.23
N TYR A 68 20.84 34.00 8.70
CA TYR A 68 20.84 33.75 7.26
C TYR A 68 19.76 32.72 6.92
N GLU A 69 19.01 32.99 5.86
CA GLU A 69 18.00 32.08 5.32
C GLU A 69 18.47 31.52 3.98
N PHE A 70 18.58 30.19 3.91
CA PHE A 70 18.69 29.48 2.65
C PHE A 70 17.28 29.26 2.10
N GLN A 71 17.03 29.68 0.86
CA GLN A 71 15.75 29.52 0.17
C GLN A 71 15.88 28.56 -1.03
N ASN A 72 14.75 28.12 -1.58
CA ASN A 72 14.67 27.21 -2.73
C ASN A 72 15.42 25.88 -2.54
N LEU A 73 15.42 25.38 -1.31
CA LEU A 73 15.95 24.07 -0.99
C LEU A 73 14.97 22.97 -1.43
N THR A 74 15.51 21.79 -1.67
CA THR A 74 14.76 20.61 -2.07
C THR A 74 14.19 19.93 -0.81
N PRO A 75 12.90 19.56 -0.77
CA PRO A 75 12.32 18.83 0.34
C PRO A 75 13.01 17.48 0.61
N PHE A 76 12.94 17.00 1.86
CA PHE A 76 13.49 15.70 2.30
C PHE A 76 14.97 15.47 1.95
N THR A 77 15.75 16.54 1.90
CA THR A 77 17.16 16.50 1.50
C THR A 77 18.04 16.81 2.71
N GLU A 78 19.15 16.08 2.82
CA GLU A 78 20.16 16.31 3.86
C GLU A 78 21.18 17.35 3.37
N TYR A 79 21.30 18.42 4.15
CA TYR A 79 22.22 19.53 3.90
C TYR A 79 23.30 19.57 4.96
N THR A 80 24.56 19.57 4.53
CA THR A 80 25.71 19.80 5.41
C THR A 80 26.12 21.27 5.33
N ILE A 81 26.00 21.97 6.46
CA ILE A 81 26.39 23.38 6.62
C ILE A 81 27.73 23.45 7.33
N LYS A 82 28.71 24.13 6.75
CA LYS A 82 29.99 24.44 7.39
C LYS A 82 30.16 25.94 7.52
N LEU A 83 30.72 26.39 8.64
CA LEU A 83 30.98 27.80 8.91
C LEU A 83 32.48 28.06 8.98
N ALA A 84 32.91 29.16 8.38
CA ALA A 84 34.22 29.77 8.57
C ALA A 84 34.03 31.25 8.93
N LEU A 85 34.87 31.74 9.82
CA LEU A 85 34.90 33.14 10.24
C LEU A 85 36.17 33.80 9.70
N SER A 86 36.03 35.00 9.17
CA SER A 86 37.15 35.84 8.76
C SER A 86 36.90 37.30 9.13
N ASN A 87 37.88 38.14 8.88
CA ASN A 87 37.78 39.59 8.98
C ASN A 87 38.71 40.23 7.95
N PHE A 88 38.79 41.56 7.94
CA PHE A 88 39.67 42.33 7.04
C PHE A 88 41.13 41.84 7.01
N TYR A 89 41.66 41.34 8.12
CA TYR A 89 43.05 40.91 8.20
C TYR A 89 43.31 39.56 7.56
N PHE A 90 42.29 38.72 7.35
CA PHE A 90 42.46 37.44 6.67
C PHE A 90 42.97 37.62 5.24
N ASP A 91 42.36 38.54 4.49
CA ASP A 91 42.76 38.81 3.11
C ASP A 91 44.13 39.48 3.06
N LYS A 92 44.36 40.46 3.93
CA LYS A 92 45.63 41.19 4.01
C LYS A 92 46.82 40.30 4.37
N LEU A 93 46.60 39.31 5.25
CA LEU A 93 47.62 38.38 5.72
C LEU A 93 47.61 37.05 4.94
N SER A 94 46.77 36.91 3.91
CA SER A 94 46.62 35.68 3.13
C SER A 94 46.36 34.43 3.99
N ILE A 95 45.59 34.58 5.06
CA ILE A 95 45.23 33.49 5.96
C ILE A 95 44.16 32.62 5.29
N ARG A 96 44.39 31.31 5.24
CA ARG A 96 43.40 30.36 4.68
C ARG A 96 42.19 30.24 5.60
N LEU A 97 41.00 30.30 5.01
CA LEU A 97 39.73 30.03 5.70
C LEU A 97 39.71 28.60 6.24
N GLN A 98 39.38 28.46 7.52
CA GLN A 98 39.20 27.17 8.16
C GLN A 98 37.72 26.96 8.49
N PHE A 99 37.16 25.90 7.91
CA PHE A 99 35.78 25.51 8.17
C PHE A 99 35.68 24.61 9.40
N GLY A 100 34.69 24.87 10.25
CA GLY A 100 34.35 24.02 11.39
C GLY A 100 33.82 22.64 11.00
N LYS A 101 33.50 21.83 12.01
CA LYS A 101 33.05 20.42 11.86
C LYS A 101 31.78 20.28 11.00
N GLY A 102 30.97 21.32 10.96
CA GLY A 102 29.72 21.39 10.21
C GLY A 102 28.55 20.71 10.91
N VAL A 103 27.34 21.06 10.50
CA VAL A 103 26.06 20.54 11.02
C VAL A 103 25.27 19.96 9.86
N ILE A 104 24.61 18.82 10.09
CA ILE A 104 23.71 18.21 9.11
C ILE A 104 22.30 18.59 9.50
N LEU A 105 21.61 19.31 8.61
CA LEU A 105 20.22 19.70 8.74
C LEU A 105 19.41 19.04 7.63
N LYS A 106 18.16 18.68 7.90
CA LYS A 106 17.30 17.98 6.94
C LYS A 106 16.04 18.79 6.68
N THR A 107 15.75 19.10 5.42
CA THR A 107 14.48 19.77 5.09
C THR A 107 13.29 18.85 5.33
N ALA A 108 12.21 19.40 5.88
CA ALA A 108 10.95 18.68 6.01
C ALA A 108 10.23 18.63 4.65
N GLY A 109 9.01 18.09 4.57
CA GLY A 109 8.26 18.14 3.32
C GLY A 109 7.01 17.29 3.31
N LYS A 110 6.35 17.26 2.16
CA LYS A 110 5.28 16.33 1.85
C LYS A 110 5.56 15.69 0.50
N LEU A 111 5.52 14.36 0.44
CA LEU A 111 5.68 13.64 -0.82
C LEU A 111 4.45 13.80 -1.69
N ASN A 112 4.63 13.68 -3.00
CA ASN A 112 3.50 13.55 -3.90
C ASN A 112 2.75 12.23 -3.62
N ALA A 113 1.45 12.23 -3.86
CA ALA A 113 0.62 11.05 -3.66
C ALA A 113 0.93 9.98 -4.73
N PRO A 114 0.72 8.68 -4.42
CA PRO A 114 0.70 7.64 -5.44
C PRO A 114 -0.34 7.95 -6.52
N GLU A 115 0.01 7.68 -7.77
CA GLU A 115 -0.81 8.00 -8.93
C GLU A 115 -1.52 6.77 -9.51
N ASP A 116 -2.54 7.00 -10.33
CA ASP A 116 -3.22 5.99 -11.15
C ASP A 116 -3.64 4.73 -10.37
N ILE A 117 -4.28 4.97 -9.21
CA ILE A 117 -4.81 3.88 -8.40
C ILE A 117 -6.02 3.28 -9.06
N THR A 118 -5.96 1.96 -9.21
CA THR A 118 -7.07 1.16 -9.69
C THR A 118 -7.20 -0.06 -8.78
N VAL A 119 -8.43 -0.49 -8.55
CA VAL A 119 -8.70 -1.68 -7.75
C VAL A 119 -9.60 -2.58 -8.58
N ARG A 120 -9.23 -3.85 -8.68
CA ARG A 120 -9.99 -4.87 -9.42
C ARG A 120 -10.47 -5.93 -8.45
N VAL A 121 -11.77 -6.19 -8.44
CA VAL A 121 -12.36 -7.29 -7.68
C VAL A 121 -12.16 -8.57 -8.48
N LEU A 122 -11.53 -9.58 -7.87
CA LEU A 122 -11.13 -10.81 -8.56
C LEU A 122 -12.07 -11.97 -8.21
N THR A 123 -12.43 -12.10 -6.94
CA THR A 123 -13.38 -13.08 -6.42
C THR A 123 -14.22 -12.44 -5.30
N PRO A 124 -15.22 -13.12 -4.71
CA PRO A 124 -16.01 -12.58 -3.60
C PRO A 124 -15.16 -12.16 -2.39
N THR A 125 -13.97 -12.76 -2.22
CA THR A 125 -13.11 -12.55 -1.05
C THR A 125 -11.73 -11.99 -1.39
N LEU A 126 -11.44 -11.71 -2.67
CA LEU A 126 -10.13 -11.26 -3.15
C LEU A 126 -10.28 -10.08 -4.11
N ALA A 127 -9.48 -9.05 -3.88
CA ALA A 127 -9.29 -7.96 -4.82
C ALA A 127 -7.80 -7.66 -5.00
N ALA A 128 -7.43 -6.95 -6.08
CA ALA A 128 -6.06 -6.52 -6.33
C ALA A 128 -6.02 -5.00 -6.53
N VAL A 129 -5.07 -4.36 -5.84
CA VAL A 129 -4.82 -2.92 -5.89
C VAL A 129 -3.61 -2.69 -6.78
N TYR A 130 -3.71 -1.74 -7.70
CA TYR A 130 -2.63 -1.33 -8.61
C TYR A 130 -2.39 0.18 -8.48
N TRP A 131 -1.14 0.61 -8.50
CA TRP A 131 -0.78 2.03 -8.41
C TRP A 131 0.55 2.34 -9.09
N MET A 132 0.77 3.60 -9.44
CA MET A 132 2.05 4.13 -9.88
C MET A 132 2.77 4.84 -8.73
N PRO A 133 4.12 4.81 -8.69
CA PRO A 133 4.87 5.65 -7.76
C PRO A 133 4.56 7.14 -7.98
N PRO A 134 4.78 7.99 -6.96
CA PRO A 134 4.74 9.44 -7.12
C PRO A 134 5.70 9.93 -8.23
N LYS A 135 5.30 10.94 -9.00
CA LYS A 135 6.11 11.52 -10.10
C LYS A 135 7.48 12.02 -9.66
N GLU A 136 7.54 12.63 -8.48
CA GLU A 136 8.77 13.20 -7.92
C GLU A 136 8.98 12.60 -6.54
N LEU A 137 10.01 11.77 -6.42
CA LEU A 137 10.43 11.16 -5.16
C LEU A 137 11.56 11.95 -4.48
N ASN A 138 12.14 12.95 -5.14
CA ASN A 138 13.25 13.77 -4.63
C ASN A 138 14.36 12.94 -3.97
N CYS A 139 14.76 11.83 -4.61
CA CYS A 139 15.77 10.89 -4.09
C CYS A 139 15.41 10.14 -2.82
N VAL A 140 14.19 10.26 -2.31
CA VAL A 140 13.83 9.63 -1.06
C VAL A 140 13.39 8.21 -1.32
N ALA A 141 14.00 7.26 -0.62
CA ALA A 141 13.49 5.90 -0.57
C ALA A 141 12.14 5.89 0.17
N VAL A 142 11.13 5.25 -0.42
CA VAL A 142 9.75 5.26 0.08
C VAL A 142 9.25 3.85 0.33
N ASN A 143 8.38 3.74 1.34
CA ASN A 143 7.56 2.57 1.60
C ASN A 143 6.09 2.87 1.28
N TYR A 144 5.33 1.81 1.02
CA TYR A 144 3.91 1.90 0.77
C TYR A 144 3.11 1.14 1.83
N GLU A 145 1.97 1.68 2.20
CA GLU A 145 0.93 0.98 2.96
C GLU A 145 -0.35 0.98 2.15
N VAL A 146 -0.97 -0.19 1.97
CA VAL A 146 -2.30 -0.30 1.37
C VAL A 146 -3.30 -0.42 2.50
N HIS A 147 -4.31 0.45 2.50
CA HIS A 147 -5.38 0.48 3.50
C HIS A 147 -6.69 0.15 2.82
N TRP A 148 -7.50 -0.70 3.46
CA TRP A 148 -8.87 -0.95 3.05
C TRP A 148 -9.79 -0.82 4.26
N ILE A 149 -10.92 -0.17 4.03
CA ILE A 149 -11.89 0.17 5.08
C ILE A 149 -13.24 -0.41 4.68
N LEU A 150 -13.77 -1.32 5.48
CA LEU A 150 -15.13 -1.82 5.34
C LEU A 150 -16.12 -0.72 5.71
N ILE A 151 -17.09 -0.43 4.83
CA ILE A 151 -18.15 0.55 5.06
C ILE A 151 -19.38 -0.18 5.58
N LEU A 152 -19.65 -0.10 6.90
CA LEU A 152 -20.85 -0.67 7.51
C LEU A 152 -21.91 0.42 7.71
N ASN A 153 -23.00 0.35 6.93
CA ASN A 153 -24.19 1.17 7.14
C ASN A 153 -25.13 0.50 8.15
N ILE A 154 -25.07 0.93 9.41
CA ILE A 154 -25.97 0.42 10.46
C ILE A 154 -27.21 1.31 10.52
N LEU A 155 -28.38 0.72 10.25
CA LEU A 155 -29.68 1.33 10.48
C LEU A 155 -30.16 0.97 11.89
N PHE A 156 -30.26 1.96 12.78
CA PHE A 156 -30.90 1.76 14.07
C PHE A 156 -32.43 1.86 13.95
N PRO A 157 -33.20 1.19 14.84
CA PRO A 157 -34.66 1.26 14.85
C PRO A 157 -35.22 2.69 14.98
N ASN A 158 -34.41 3.64 15.47
CA ASN A 158 -34.77 5.05 15.64
C ASN A 158 -34.37 5.95 14.45
N SER A 159 -34.27 5.39 13.24
CA SER A 159 -33.95 6.13 12.01
C SER A 159 -32.60 6.86 12.00
N THR A 160 -31.73 6.58 12.97
CA THR A 160 -30.36 7.12 13.03
C THR A 160 -29.44 6.19 12.26
N ARG A 161 -28.81 6.71 11.20
CA ARG A 161 -27.76 5.99 10.46
C ARG A 161 -26.44 6.22 11.15
N LYS A 162 -25.75 5.16 11.57
CA LYS A 162 -24.37 5.23 12.03
C LYS A 162 -23.50 4.46 11.05
N ILE A 163 -22.53 5.16 10.48
CA ILE A 163 -21.51 4.53 9.64
C ILE A 163 -20.39 4.08 10.59
N SER A 164 -20.12 2.79 10.61
CA SER A 164 -18.97 2.23 11.33
C SER A 164 -17.93 1.75 10.33
N TYR A 165 -16.67 1.82 10.72
CA TYR A 165 -15.53 1.52 9.86
C TYR A 165 -14.66 0.47 10.53
N GLN A 166 -14.37 -0.62 9.82
CA GLN A 166 -13.29 -1.52 10.18
C GLN A 166 -12.13 -1.25 9.22
N ARG A 167 -10.94 -0.95 9.76
CA ARG A 167 -9.75 -0.59 8.98
C ARG A 167 -8.70 -1.67 9.16
N ASP A 168 -8.26 -2.22 8.04
CA ASP A 168 -7.11 -3.08 7.96
C ASP A 168 -6.05 -2.44 7.05
N LYS A 169 -4.79 -2.84 7.25
CA LYS A 169 -3.67 -2.31 6.48
C LYS A 169 -2.59 -3.36 6.27
N GLN A 170 -1.85 -3.21 5.18
CA GLN A 170 -0.67 -4.01 4.89
C GLN A 170 0.51 -3.12 4.51
N LEU A 171 1.63 -3.35 5.19
CA LEU A 171 2.89 -2.67 4.93
C LEU A 171 3.68 -3.37 3.83
N ILE A 172 4.24 -2.59 2.90
CA ILE A 172 5.02 -3.08 1.77
C ILE A 172 6.36 -2.33 1.71
N ASN A 173 7.43 -3.08 1.90
CA ASN A 173 8.79 -2.56 1.77
C ASN A 173 9.32 -2.69 0.33
N GLN A 174 8.84 -3.70 -0.42
CA GLN A 174 9.21 -3.94 -1.81
C GLN A 174 7.99 -4.39 -2.61
N PRO A 175 7.24 -3.46 -3.21
CA PRO A 175 6.06 -3.81 -3.98
C PRO A 175 6.43 -4.53 -5.28
N GLU A 176 5.71 -5.61 -5.58
CA GLU A 176 5.86 -6.32 -6.85
C GLU A 176 5.40 -5.44 -8.01
N ARG A 177 6.11 -5.53 -9.15
CA ARG A 177 5.81 -4.76 -10.35
C ARG A 177 4.95 -5.56 -11.31
N ALA A 178 3.81 -5.00 -11.66
CA ALA A 178 2.97 -5.42 -12.77
C ALA A 178 3.46 -4.81 -14.11
N ILE A 179 2.84 -5.26 -15.20
CA ILE A 179 3.08 -4.76 -16.55
C ILE A 179 2.81 -3.25 -16.60
N GLY A 180 3.68 -2.50 -17.28
CA GLY A 180 3.56 -1.04 -17.42
C GLY A 180 4.13 -0.24 -16.25
N GLY A 181 4.94 -0.86 -15.37
CA GLY A 181 5.63 -0.16 -14.28
C GLY A 181 4.76 0.13 -13.05
N LYS A 182 3.50 -0.33 -13.06
CA LYS A 182 2.59 -0.26 -11.90
C LYS A 182 3.04 -1.24 -10.83
N TYR A 183 2.89 -0.85 -9.58
CA TYR A 183 2.93 -1.77 -8.45
C TYR A 183 1.58 -2.46 -8.29
N PHE A 184 1.58 -3.66 -7.71
CA PHE A 184 0.34 -4.36 -7.37
C PHE A 184 0.41 -5.06 -6.01
N LEU A 185 -0.76 -5.22 -5.38
CA LEU A 185 -0.94 -5.99 -4.15
C LEU A 185 -2.31 -6.71 -4.16
N PRO A 186 -2.37 -8.04 -3.96
CA PRO A 186 -3.61 -8.73 -3.65
C PRO A 186 -4.04 -8.50 -2.19
N ILE A 187 -5.30 -8.14 -1.97
CA ILE A 187 -5.90 -7.95 -0.65
C ILE A 187 -6.92 -9.05 -0.37
N GLN A 188 -6.69 -9.81 0.71
CA GLN A 188 -7.52 -10.94 1.14
C GLN A 188 -7.27 -11.29 2.62
N PRO A 189 -8.23 -11.92 3.32
CA PRO A 189 -9.60 -12.16 2.88
C PRO A 189 -10.51 -10.93 3.07
N LEU A 190 -11.31 -10.62 2.06
CA LEU A 190 -12.39 -9.63 2.13
C LEU A 190 -13.74 -10.32 2.34
N ARG A 191 -14.70 -9.57 2.88
CA ARG A 191 -16.09 -10.04 3.02
C ARG A 191 -16.87 -9.90 1.71
N PRO A 192 -17.56 -10.95 1.24
CA PRO A 192 -18.45 -10.91 0.08
C PRO A 192 -19.58 -9.89 0.23
N GLU A 193 -20.06 -9.35 -0.89
CA GLU A 193 -21.20 -8.41 -0.96
C GLU A 193 -21.04 -7.16 -0.06
N GLN A 194 -19.80 -6.81 0.28
CA GLN A 194 -19.50 -5.62 1.08
C GLN A 194 -18.83 -4.55 0.23
N GLU A 195 -19.02 -3.30 0.64
CA GLU A 195 -18.35 -2.14 0.07
C GLU A 195 -17.09 -1.79 0.87
N TYR A 196 -15.98 -1.57 0.17
CA TYR A 196 -14.70 -1.18 0.75
C TYR A 196 -14.18 0.10 0.13
N LEU A 197 -13.61 0.95 0.98
CA LEU A 197 -12.80 2.09 0.56
C LEU A 197 -11.33 1.72 0.62
N VAL A 198 -10.62 1.82 -0.50
CA VAL A 198 -9.22 1.43 -0.63
C VAL A 198 -8.37 2.63 -1.03
N TYR A 199 -7.21 2.79 -0.39
CA TYR A 199 -6.22 3.80 -0.74
C TYR A 199 -4.80 3.33 -0.44
N VAL A 200 -3.83 3.97 -1.08
CA VAL A 200 -2.41 3.69 -0.89
C VAL A 200 -1.76 4.91 -0.24
N ARG A 201 -1.06 4.66 0.85
CA ARG A 201 -0.25 5.65 1.57
C ARG A 201 1.21 5.45 1.19
N VAL A 202 1.88 6.53 0.83
CA VAL A 202 3.33 6.55 0.67
C VAL A 202 3.95 7.30 1.83
N TYR A 203 5.08 6.81 2.34
CA TYR A 203 5.87 7.54 3.31
C TYR A 203 7.36 7.31 3.11
N PRO A 204 8.20 8.31 3.45
CA PRO A 204 9.63 8.20 3.26
C PRO A 204 10.27 7.37 4.39
N ILE A 205 11.22 6.48 4.05
CA ILE A 205 11.81 5.52 5.00
C ILE A 205 12.44 6.23 6.20
N ASN A 206 13.15 7.34 5.96
CA ASN A 206 13.86 8.09 6.99
C ASN A 206 12.99 9.15 7.69
N PHE A 207 11.71 9.24 7.34
CA PHE A 207 10.82 10.35 7.71
C PHE A 207 9.38 9.83 7.96
N SER A 208 9.24 8.82 8.82
CA SER A 208 7.98 8.11 9.09
C SER A 208 6.81 8.98 9.56
N ASN A 209 7.10 10.17 10.09
CA ASN A 209 6.08 11.11 10.55
C ASN A 209 5.36 11.84 9.39
N PHE A 210 5.90 11.74 8.18
CA PHE A 210 5.32 12.33 6.99
C PHE A 210 4.72 11.23 6.12
N SER A 211 3.47 11.38 5.72
CA SER A 211 2.81 10.45 4.82
C SER A 211 1.87 11.20 3.89
N THR A 212 1.74 10.69 2.67
CA THR A 212 0.77 11.20 1.72
C THR A 212 -0.14 10.06 1.28
N ASP A 213 -1.43 10.31 1.38
CA ASP A 213 -2.47 9.37 0.95
C ASP A 213 -2.86 9.68 -0.48
N SER A 214 -3.17 8.63 -1.22
CA SER A 214 -3.74 8.71 -2.55
C SER A 214 -5.22 9.08 -2.53
N SER A 215 -5.81 9.24 -3.73
CA SER A 215 -7.26 9.23 -3.86
C SER A 215 -7.86 7.90 -3.39
N ASN A 216 -9.00 7.97 -2.71
CA ASN A 216 -9.74 6.78 -2.28
C ASN A 216 -10.51 6.16 -3.46
N LYS A 217 -10.58 4.84 -3.50
CA LYS A 217 -11.41 4.07 -4.44
C LYS A 217 -12.43 3.24 -3.69
N SER A 218 -13.71 3.42 -3.99
CA SER A 218 -14.75 2.52 -3.51
C SER A 218 -14.86 1.31 -4.43
N ILE A 219 -14.97 0.13 -3.85
CA ILE A 219 -15.23 -1.12 -4.56
C ILE A 219 -16.35 -1.89 -3.85
N HIS A 220 -17.12 -2.63 -4.63
CA HIS A 220 -18.12 -3.56 -4.12
C HIS A 220 -17.69 -4.98 -4.44
N MET A 221 -17.56 -5.82 -3.41
CA MET A 221 -17.16 -7.22 -3.58
C MET A 221 -18.26 -8.03 -4.26
N TYR A 222 -17.89 -9.07 -5.00
CA TYR A 222 -18.88 -10.00 -5.52
C TYR A 222 -19.60 -10.73 -4.40
N SER A 223 -20.85 -11.11 -4.63
CA SER A 223 -21.59 -11.99 -3.74
C SER A 223 -20.97 -13.39 -3.78
N GLU A 224 -21.05 -14.10 -2.65
CA GLU A 224 -20.73 -15.52 -2.62
C GLU A 224 -21.71 -16.32 -3.49
N PRO A 225 -21.27 -17.44 -4.08
CA PRO A 225 -22.16 -18.28 -4.86
C PRO A 225 -23.25 -18.88 -3.96
N ASN A 226 -24.47 -18.98 -4.47
CA ASN A 226 -25.56 -19.59 -3.72
C ASN A 226 -25.25 -21.06 -3.36
N ASN A 227 -25.92 -21.55 -2.31
CA ASN A 227 -25.78 -22.93 -1.87
C ASN A 227 -26.30 -23.92 -2.92
N LEU A 228 -25.67 -25.10 -2.96
CA LEU A 228 -26.19 -26.26 -3.68
C LEU A 228 -27.42 -26.80 -2.95
N ILE A 229 -28.47 -27.12 -3.68
CA ILE A 229 -29.74 -27.61 -3.16
C ILE A 229 -29.92 -29.06 -3.61
N LEU A 230 -30.24 -29.97 -2.68
CA LEU A 230 -30.59 -31.34 -3.00
C LEU A 230 -32.03 -31.37 -3.56
N SER A 231 -32.19 -31.62 -4.86
CA SER A 231 -33.49 -31.60 -5.54
C SER A 231 -34.13 -32.99 -5.66
N GLY A 232 -33.34 -34.06 -5.58
CA GLY A 232 -33.85 -35.42 -5.65
C GLY A 232 -32.80 -36.45 -5.25
N ILE A 233 -33.25 -37.57 -4.68
CA ILE A 233 -32.35 -38.64 -4.25
C ILE A 233 -32.96 -40.01 -4.49
N SER A 234 -32.14 -40.94 -4.98
CA SER A 234 -32.53 -42.34 -5.20
C SER A 234 -31.45 -43.29 -4.67
N THR A 235 -31.62 -44.58 -4.94
CA THR A 235 -30.62 -45.60 -4.61
C THR A 235 -29.30 -45.41 -5.37
N ASN A 236 -29.37 -44.92 -6.61
CA ASN A 236 -28.22 -44.85 -7.51
C ASN A 236 -28.09 -43.47 -8.19
N SER A 237 -28.80 -42.45 -7.71
CA SER A 237 -28.72 -41.10 -8.26
C SER A 237 -28.94 -40.02 -7.22
N ILE A 238 -28.34 -38.86 -7.46
CA ILE A 238 -28.54 -37.63 -6.72
C ILE A 238 -28.78 -36.53 -7.76
N ASN A 239 -29.80 -35.72 -7.55
CA ASN A 239 -30.05 -34.53 -8.33
C ASN A 239 -29.68 -33.31 -7.48
N ILE A 240 -28.85 -32.44 -8.02
CA ILE A 240 -28.43 -31.20 -7.36
C ILE A 240 -28.94 -30.04 -8.19
N SER A 241 -29.60 -29.09 -7.55
CA SER A 241 -29.95 -27.83 -8.18
C SER A 241 -29.11 -26.68 -7.64
N TRP A 242 -28.82 -25.72 -8.50
CA TRP A 242 -28.05 -24.53 -8.18
C TRP A 242 -28.62 -23.32 -8.92
N ILE A 243 -28.64 -22.18 -8.25
CA ILE A 243 -29.12 -20.91 -8.81
C ILE A 243 -27.91 -19.98 -8.89
N PRO A 244 -27.35 -19.72 -10.08
CA PRO A 244 -26.26 -18.77 -10.23
C PRO A 244 -26.66 -17.38 -9.73
N THR A 245 -25.76 -16.70 -9.02
CA THR A 245 -25.93 -15.28 -8.68
C THR A 245 -25.88 -14.45 -9.97
N LEU A 246 -26.94 -13.65 -10.19
CA LEU A 246 -27.16 -12.86 -11.42
C LEU A 246 -25.97 -11.93 -11.72
N ASN A 247 -25.55 -11.88 -12.99
CA ASN A 247 -24.54 -10.99 -13.61
C ASN A 247 -23.10 -11.49 -13.74
N LEU A 248 -22.86 -12.78 -13.91
CA LEU A 248 -21.51 -13.30 -13.99
C LEU A 248 -21.29 -14.05 -15.32
N ASN A 249 -20.47 -13.49 -16.20
CA ASN A 249 -19.80 -14.20 -17.31
C ASN A 249 -18.75 -15.21 -16.77
N ILE A 250 -19.10 -15.88 -15.67
CA ILE A 250 -18.28 -16.85 -14.97
C ILE A 250 -18.53 -18.20 -15.60
N HIS A 251 -17.45 -18.90 -15.92
CA HIS A 251 -17.54 -20.31 -16.27
C HIS A 251 -17.64 -21.11 -14.99
N TYR A 252 -18.59 -22.03 -14.92
CA TYR A 252 -18.81 -22.85 -13.74
C TYR A 252 -18.81 -24.33 -14.12
N THR A 253 -18.34 -25.17 -13.20
CA THR A 253 -18.33 -26.62 -13.35
C THR A 253 -18.68 -27.24 -12.01
N LEU A 254 -19.68 -28.13 -12.00
CA LEU A 254 -20.02 -28.91 -10.82
C LEU A 254 -19.17 -30.18 -10.80
N GLU A 255 -18.46 -30.38 -9.69
CA GLU A 255 -17.70 -31.59 -9.43
C GLU A 255 -18.29 -32.35 -8.25
N TYR A 256 -18.17 -33.68 -8.31
CA TYR A 256 -18.56 -34.57 -7.22
C TYR A 256 -17.56 -35.70 -7.03
N LYS A 257 -17.50 -36.25 -5.82
CA LYS A 257 -16.72 -37.46 -5.54
C LYS A 257 -17.40 -38.29 -4.46
N ASN A 258 -17.15 -39.60 -4.47
CA ASN A 258 -17.37 -40.40 -3.27
C ASN A 258 -16.38 -39.91 -2.20
N VAL A 259 -16.82 -39.72 -0.96
CA VAL A 259 -15.97 -39.28 0.17
C VAL A 259 -14.74 -40.18 0.36
N GLU A 260 -14.85 -41.47 0.04
CA GLU A 260 -13.74 -42.44 0.10
C GLU A 260 -12.75 -42.32 -1.07
N MET A 261 -13.13 -41.63 -2.15
CA MET A 261 -12.30 -41.44 -3.34
C MET A 261 -11.52 -40.13 -3.28
N ARG A 262 -10.32 -40.12 -3.87
CA ARG A 262 -9.50 -38.91 -3.98
C ARG A 262 -9.83 -38.04 -5.19
N LYS A 263 -10.33 -38.65 -6.26
CA LYS A 263 -10.52 -37.98 -7.55
C LYS A 263 -11.94 -37.43 -7.69
N TRP A 264 -12.03 -36.16 -8.08
CA TRP A 264 -13.28 -35.51 -8.46
C TRP A 264 -13.73 -35.91 -9.87
N GLN A 265 -15.04 -36.01 -10.05
CA GLN A 265 -15.70 -36.29 -11.32
C GLN A 265 -16.54 -35.07 -11.70
N ILE A 266 -16.65 -34.80 -13.00
CA ILE A 266 -17.41 -33.68 -13.52
C ILE A 266 -18.86 -34.13 -13.76
N ALA A 267 -19.82 -33.30 -13.35
CA ALA A 267 -21.23 -33.51 -13.63
C ALA A 267 -21.62 -32.87 -14.97
N ASP A 268 -21.54 -33.64 -16.06
CA ASP A 268 -21.81 -33.14 -17.42
C ASP A 268 -23.29 -33.13 -17.79
N ASN A 269 -24.11 -33.95 -17.13
CA ASN A 269 -25.54 -34.08 -17.44
C ASN A 269 -26.37 -33.11 -16.61
N PHE A 270 -26.74 -31.98 -17.21
CA PHE A 270 -27.56 -30.96 -16.57
C PHE A 270 -28.60 -30.35 -17.52
N GLU A 271 -29.66 -29.83 -16.93
CA GLU A 271 -30.69 -29.05 -17.61
C GLU A 271 -30.74 -27.65 -17.00
N MET A 272 -30.93 -26.63 -17.83
CA MET A 272 -31.11 -25.26 -17.40
C MET A 272 -32.60 -24.89 -17.53
N ASN A 273 -33.23 -24.56 -16.41
CA ASN A 273 -34.62 -24.12 -16.37
C ASN A 273 -34.68 -22.69 -15.83
N ASN A 274 -34.93 -21.73 -16.73
CA ASN A 274 -34.88 -20.29 -16.48
C ASN A 274 -33.54 -19.85 -15.84
N ASN A 275 -33.51 -19.77 -14.51
CA ASN A 275 -32.38 -19.29 -13.70
C ASN A 275 -31.80 -20.39 -12.78
N GLN A 276 -32.30 -21.62 -12.88
CA GLN A 276 -31.87 -22.74 -12.07
C GLN A 276 -31.26 -23.81 -12.96
N ILE A 277 -30.12 -24.33 -12.54
CA ILE A 277 -29.45 -25.45 -13.19
C ILE A 277 -29.70 -26.68 -12.34
N ILE A 278 -30.10 -27.78 -12.97
CA ILE A 278 -30.33 -29.06 -12.31
C ILE A 278 -29.37 -30.08 -12.92
N TYR A 279 -28.47 -30.59 -12.09
CA TYR A 279 -27.53 -31.66 -12.41
C TYR A 279 -28.13 -33.01 -12.04
N TYR A 280 -28.05 -33.97 -12.97
CA TYR A 280 -28.55 -35.33 -12.77
C TYR A 280 -27.39 -36.32 -12.70
N ILE A 281 -26.95 -36.60 -11.48
CA ILE A 281 -25.83 -37.50 -11.21
C ILE A 281 -26.38 -38.92 -11.06
N LYS A 282 -26.07 -39.80 -12.03
CA LYS A 282 -26.54 -41.19 -12.10
C LYS A 282 -25.40 -42.18 -11.86
N ASN A 283 -25.74 -43.46 -11.75
CA ASN A 283 -24.79 -44.57 -11.57
C ASN A 283 -23.96 -44.49 -10.27
N LEU A 284 -24.55 -43.90 -9.23
CA LEU A 284 -23.95 -43.83 -7.90
C LEU A 284 -24.12 -45.15 -7.14
N LEU A 285 -23.21 -45.42 -6.21
CA LEU A 285 -23.30 -46.56 -5.30
C LEU A 285 -24.39 -46.29 -4.25
N PRO A 286 -25.19 -47.30 -3.87
CA PRO A 286 -26.20 -47.15 -2.83
C PRO A 286 -25.57 -46.94 -1.45
N ARG A 287 -26.30 -46.25 -0.55
CA ARG A 287 -25.87 -45.93 0.83
C ARG A 287 -24.50 -45.25 0.95
N THR A 288 -24.07 -44.55 -0.09
CA THR A 288 -22.72 -43.97 -0.18
C THR A 288 -22.79 -42.45 -0.05
N LEU A 289 -21.82 -41.86 0.65
CA LEU A 289 -21.70 -40.41 0.82
C LEU A 289 -20.94 -39.82 -0.37
N TYR A 290 -21.50 -38.75 -0.93
CA TYR A 290 -20.92 -37.99 -2.02
C TYR A 290 -20.75 -36.53 -1.62
N GLN A 291 -19.57 -35.99 -1.88
CA GLN A 291 -19.24 -34.57 -1.72
C GLN A 291 -19.37 -33.85 -3.04
N PHE A 292 -19.82 -32.60 -2.98
CA PHE A 292 -20.06 -31.74 -4.14
C PHE A 292 -19.37 -30.39 -3.97
N ARG A 293 -18.83 -29.85 -5.07
CA ARG A 293 -18.26 -28.50 -5.12
C ARG A 293 -18.45 -27.87 -6.50
N LEU A 294 -18.48 -26.56 -6.54
CA LEU A 294 -18.44 -25.73 -7.73
C LEU A 294 -17.02 -25.21 -7.95
N ILE A 295 -16.57 -25.30 -9.19
CA ILE A 295 -15.36 -24.66 -9.69
C ILE A 295 -15.81 -23.47 -10.53
N LEU A 296 -15.46 -22.26 -10.12
CA LEU A 296 -15.88 -21.01 -10.74
C LEU A 296 -14.68 -20.26 -11.30
N ARG A 297 -14.74 -19.85 -12.55
CA ARG A 297 -13.69 -19.07 -13.21
C ARG A 297 -14.16 -17.65 -13.48
N TYR A 298 -13.61 -16.70 -12.71
CA TYR A 298 -13.89 -15.28 -12.84
C TYR A 298 -13.11 -14.69 -14.03
N PRO A 299 -13.68 -13.76 -14.82
CA PRO A 299 -13.04 -13.25 -16.03
C PRO A 299 -11.64 -12.64 -15.81
N ASP A 300 -11.48 -11.88 -14.73
CA ASP A 300 -10.25 -11.16 -14.41
C ASP A 300 -9.31 -11.93 -13.45
N TYR A 301 -9.67 -13.17 -13.08
CA TYR A 301 -8.88 -14.01 -12.19
C TYR A 301 -8.40 -15.27 -12.92
N LYS A 302 -7.10 -15.55 -12.82
CA LYS A 302 -6.48 -16.66 -13.57
C LYS A 302 -6.76 -18.02 -12.95
N GLU A 303 -6.95 -18.07 -11.63
CA GLU A 303 -7.15 -19.31 -10.89
C GLU A 303 -8.64 -19.61 -10.71
N ASP A 304 -8.94 -20.88 -10.51
CA ASP A 304 -10.30 -21.31 -10.25
C ASP A 304 -10.68 -21.06 -8.78
N PHE A 305 -11.86 -20.49 -8.58
CA PHE A 305 -12.45 -20.31 -7.27
C PHE A 305 -13.29 -21.54 -6.89
N ILE A 306 -12.92 -22.21 -5.80
CA ILE A 306 -13.56 -23.43 -5.33
C ILE A 306 -14.62 -23.08 -4.28
N TRP A 307 -15.87 -23.50 -4.51
CA TRP A 307 -16.99 -23.26 -3.61
C TRP A 307 -17.76 -24.53 -3.27
N PRO A 308 -18.05 -24.84 -2.00
CA PRO A 308 -17.62 -24.14 -0.81
C PRO A 308 -16.24 -24.66 -0.37
N SER A 309 -15.51 -23.87 0.42
CA SER A 309 -14.19 -24.25 0.93
C SER A 309 -14.24 -25.25 2.09
N ASP A 310 -15.42 -25.50 2.67
CA ASP A 310 -15.66 -26.25 3.91
C ASP A 310 -16.30 -27.64 3.70
N GLU A 311 -16.40 -28.11 2.45
CA GLU A 311 -16.99 -29.41 2.08
C GLU A 311 -18.45 -29.64 2.57
N ARG A 312 -19.19 -28.57 2.91
CA ARG A 312 -20.53 -28.69 3.52
C ARG A 312 -21.59 -29.37 2.66
N PHE A 313 -21.40 -29.47 1.35
CA PHE A 313 -22.34 -30.15 0.46
C PHE A 313 -21.99 -31.63 0.34
N THR A 314 -22.39 -32.39 1.37
CA THR A 314 -22.25 -33.85 1.40
C THR A 314 -23.64 -34.50 1.51
N PHE A 315 -23.96 -35.41 0.58
CA PHE A 315 -25.26 -36.08 0.52
C PHE A 315 -25.11 -37.61 0.41
N LYS A 316 -26.08 -38.38 0.90
CA LYS A 316 -26.02 -39.85 0.95
C LYS A 316 -27.10 -40.51 0.09
N THR A 317 -26.72 -41.36 -0.85
CA THR A 317 -27.69 -42.15 -1.64
C THR A 317 -28.52 -43.10 -0.77
N LEU A 318 -29.73 -43.44 -1.24
CA LEU A 318 -30.62 -44.35 -0.53
C LEU A 318 -30.12 -45.81 -0.61
N GLY A 319 -30.60 -46.66 0.28
CA GLY A 319 -30.38 -48.11 0.19
C GLY A 319 -31.44 -48.80 -0.67
N LYS A 320 -31.08 -49.90 -1.33
CA LYS A 320 -32.08 -50.79 -1.93
C LYS A 320 -33.04 -51.26 -0.84
N GLN A 321 -34.34 -51.00 -1.01
CA GLN A 321 -35.36 -51.71 -0.26
C GLN A 321 -35.28 -53.18 -0.68
N LEU A 322 -34.95 -54.05 0.25
CA LEU A 322 -35.21 -55.47 0.10
C LEU A 322 -36.73 -55.62 0.09
N LYS A 323 -37.30 -56.01 -1.06
CA LYS A 323 -38.67 -56.51 -1.09
C LYS A 323 -38.67 -57.77 -0.23
N THR A 324 -39.22 -57.69 0.97
CA THR A 324 -39.65 -58.87 1.73
C THR A 324 -40.70 -59.57 0.88
N LEU A 325 -40.36 -60.78 0.43
CA LEU A 325 -41.25 -61.71 -0.27
C LEU A 325 -42.37 -62.17 0.65
#